data_AF-A0A6G3XRR8-F1
#
_entry.id   AF-A0A6G3XRR8-F1
#
_cell.length_a   1.000
_cell.length_b   1.000
_cell.length_c   1.000
_cell.angle_alpha   90.00
_cell.angle_beta   90.00
_cell.angle_gamma   90.00
#
_symmetry.space_group_name_H-M   'P 1'
#
loop_
_entity.id
_entity.type
_entity.pdbx_description
1 polymer ?
#
loop_
_entity_poly.entity_id
_entity_poly.type
_entity_poly.pdbx_seq_one_letter_code
_entity_poly.pdbx_strand_id
1 'polypeptide(L)'
;MTAPTLAPTSTPAPVRIPAARRSYGAVLAGAVLGLVVLAALLAPLIAPYAPDAIDLSASLAGTTGDHLLGTDSSGQDLLSRVLYGARTSLVAPALLLAIAAVLGIALGTLAAWRGGWADTVVSRLTDVMYAFPGLLFTVLIIAVFGAGMTTSVLALGLAYTPTVAKYTRSVAIGERRKPYIDAYRVQG
;
A
#
# COMPACT_ATOMS: atom_id res chain seq x y z
N MET A 1 -49.24 -8.03 40.26
CA MET A 1 -48.13 -8.67 39.51
C MET A 1 -48.36 -8.41 38.03
N THR A 2 -47.80 -7.32 37.50
CA THR A 2 -47.92 -6.94 36.08
C THR A 2 -46.67 -7.40 35.35
N ALA A 3 -46.83 -8.32 34.40
CA ALA A 3 -45.74 -8.85 33.58
C ALA A 3 -45.09 -7.73 32.74
N PRO A 4 -43.75 -7.71 32.61
CA PRO A 4 -43.08 -6.75 31.74
C PRO A 4 -43.40 -7.08 30.28
N THR A 5 -44.09 -6.17 29.61
CA THR A 5 -44.35 -6.21 28.17
C THR A 5 -43.03 -6.16 27.42
N LEU A 6 -42.61 -7.26 26.80
CA LEU A 6 -41.41 -7.32 25.97
C LEU A 6 -41.63 -6.45 24.72
N ALA A 7 -40.83 -5.41 24.57
CA ALA A 7 -40.83 -4.57 23.38
C ALA A 7 -40.39 -5.39 22.14
N PRO A 8 -41.02 -5.18 20.97
CA PRO A 8 -40.67 -5.92 19.77
C PRO A 8 -39.22 -5.63 19.35
N THR A 9 -38.42 -6.69 19.20
CA THR A 9 -37.07 -6.63 18.63
C THR A 9 -37.15 -6.12 17.19
N SER A 10 -36.69 -4.89 16.95
CA SER A 10 -36.57 -4.36 15.60
C SER A 10 -35.57 -5.20 14.81
N THR A 11 -36.06 -5.93 13.81
CA THR A 11 -35.18 -6.62 12.87
C THR A 11 -34.43 -5.54 12.09
N PRO A 12 -33.09 -5.49 12.11
CA PRO A 12 -32.36 -4.50 11.34
C PRO A 12 -32.69 -4.69 9.86
N ALA A 13 -33.19 -3.64 9.21
CA ALA A 13 -33.49 -3.66 7.80
C ALA A 13 -32.23 -4.05 7.00
N PRO A 14 -32.35 -4.90 5.96
CA PRO A 14 -31.20 -5.30 5.18
C PRO A 14 -30.53 -4.07 4.57
N VAL A 15 -29.25 -3.86 4.89
CA VAL A 15 -28.42 -2.80 4.30
C VAL A 15 -28.38 -3.06 2.80
N ARG A 16 -29.17 -2.30 2.04
CA ARG A 16 -29.14 -2.31 0.58
C ARG A 16 -27.81 -1.70 0.15
N ILE A 17 -26.83 -2.54 -0.16
CA ILE A 17 -25.62 -2.11 -0.85
C ILE A 17 -26.09 -1.56 -2.20
N PRO A 18 -25.91 -0.26 -2.49
CA PRO A 18 -26.29 0.28 -3.79
C PRO A 18 -25.53 -0.51 -4.85
N ALA A 19 -26.27 -1.10 -5.79
CA ALA A 19 -25.67 -1.75 -6.95
C ALA A 19 -24.66 -0.78 -7.56
N ALA A 20 -23.41 -1.22 -7.70
CA ALA A 20 -22.31 -0.40 -8.16
C ALA A 20 -22.65 0.19 -9.53
N ARG A 21 -23.21 1.40 -9.54
CA ARG A 21 -23.32 2.20 -10.75
C ARG A 21 -21.89 2.33 -11.25
N ARG A 22 -21.62 1.75 -12.41
CA ARG A 22 -20.30 1.77 -13.04
C ARG A 22 -19.89 3.24 -13.19
N SER A 23 -19.08 3.72 -12.25
CA SER A 23 -18.69 5.11 -12.26
C SER A 23 -17.70 5.27 -13.40
N TYR A 24 -17.99 6.19 -14.32
CA TYR A 24 -17.10 6.46 -15.46
C TYR A 24 -15.66 6.72 -14.99
N GLY A 25 -15.49 7.34 -13.81
CA GLY A 25 -14.21 7.52 -13.15
C GLY A 25 -13.49 6.22 -12.80
N ALA A 26 -14.17 5.20 -12.25
CA ALA A 26 -13.52 3.91 -11.94
C ALA A 26 -13.11 3.16 -13.21
N VAL A 27 -13.91 3.25 -14.28
CA VAL A 27 -13.56 2.66 -15.58
C VAL A 27 -12.33 3.36 -16.17
N LEU A 28 -12.30 4.70 -16.15
CA LEU A 28 -11.16 5.47 -16.65
C LEU A 28 -9.89 5.18 -15.85
N ALA A 29 -9.97 5.19 -14.52
CA ALA A 29 -8.83 4.87 -13.66
C ALA A 29 -8.33 3.44 -13.89
N GLY A 30 -9.24 2.47 -14.01
CA GLY A 30 -8.89 1.09 -14.34
C GLY A 30 -8.25 0.94 -15.72
N ALA A 31 -8.74 1.67 -16.72
CA ALA A 31 -8.17 1.67 -18.07
C ALA A 31 -6.75 2.26 -18.11
N VAL A 32 -6.55 3.41 -17.44
CA VAL A 32 -5.22 4.04 -17.32
C VAL A 32 -4.24 3.12 -16.59
N LEU A 33 -4.65 2.56 -15.45
CA LEU A 33 -3.82 1.62 -14.71
C LEU A 33 -3.49 0.37 -15.55
N GLY A 34 -4.48 -0.17 -16.26
CA GLY A 34 -4.29 -1.30 -17.17
C GLY A 34 -3.28 -1.00 -18.27
N LEU A 35 -3.33 0.20 -18.86
CA LEU A 35 -2.36 0.65 -19.86
C LEU A 35 -0.95 0.75 -19.27
N VAL A 36 -0.80 1.32 -18.07
CA VAL A 36 0.51 1.42 -17.40
C VAL A 36 1.07 0.03 -17.08
N VAL A 37 0.24 -0.89 -16.60
CA VAL A 37 0.64 -2.28 -16.35
C VAL A 37 1.07 -2.98 -17.64
N LEU A 38 0.33 -2.82 -18.73
CA LEU A 38 0.68 -3.37 -20.03
C LEU A 38 1.99 -2.79 -20.55
N ALA A 39 2.18 -1.47 -20.47
CA ALA A 39 3.43 -0.81 -20.86
C ALA A 39 4.62 -1.31 -20.02
N ALA A 40 4.44 -1.47 -18.71
CA ALA A 40 5.47 -2.02 -17.83
C ALA A 40 5.80 -3.48 -18.20
N LEU A 41 4.80 -4.33 -18.47
CA LEU A 41 5.04 -5.73 -18.86
C LEU A 41 5.74 -5.83 -20.22
N LEU A 42 5.29 -5.05 -21.19
CA LEU A 42 5.81 -5.02 -22.56
C LEU A 42 7.06 -4.14 -22.75
N ALA A 43 7.55 -3.50 -21.69
CA ALA A 43 8.79 -2.72 -21.71
C ALA A 43 10.00 -3.40 -22.38
N PRO A 44 10.31 -4.70 -22.22
CA PRO A 44 11.51 -5.31 -22.80
C PRO A 44 11.33 -5.63 -24.27
N LEU A 45 10.10 -5.54 -24.79
CA LEU A 45 9.78 -5.71 -26.21
C LEU A 45 9.63 -4.35 -26.91
N ILE A 46 9.16 -3.32 -26.20
CA ILE A 46 8.84 -2.00 -26.76
C ILE A 46 9.99 -1.00 -26.57
N ALA A 47 10.83 -1.15 -25.53
CA ALA A 47 11.92 -0.23 -25.28
C ALA A 47 12.99 -0.33 -26.38
N PRO A 48 13.37 0.80 -27.02
CA PRO A 48 14.38 0.82 -28.06
C PRO A 48 15.79 0.48 -27.54
N TYR A 49 16.10 0.85 -26.29
CA TYR A 49 17.42 0.68 -25.69
C TYR A 49 17.35 0.04 -24.31
N ALA A 50 18.49 -0.44 -23.82
CA ALA A 50 18.61 -0.84 -22.41
C ALA A 50 18.50 0.39 -21.50
N PRO A 51 17.82 0.30 -20.35
CA PRO A 51 17.54 1.46 -19.49
C PRO A 51 18.80 2.12 -18.90
N ASP A 52 19.88 1.34 -18.77
CA ASP A 52 21.17 1.78 -18.24
C ASP A 52 22.21 2.00 -19.34
N ALA A 53 21.83 1.91 -20.63
CA ALA A 53 22.74 2.21 -21.73
C ALA A 53 23.06 3.71 -21.74
N ILE A 54 24.36 4.01 -21.76
CA ILE A 54 24.91 5.36 -21.71
C ILE A 54 25.46 5.70 -23.10
N ASP A 55 24.94 6.75 -23.72
CA ASP A 55 25.54 7.36 -24.91
C ASP A 55 25.90 8.83 -24.64
N LEU A 56 27.15 9.07 -24.26
CA LEU A 56 27.66 10.40 -23.96
C LEU A 56 27.59 11.36 -25.17
N SER A 57 27.57 10.83 -26.40
CA SER A 57 27.48 11.65 -27.61
C SER A 57 26.10 12.27 -27.79
N ALA A 58 25.07 11.64 -27.23
CA ALA A 58 23.69 12.11 -27.23
C ALA A 58 23.32 12.82 -25.91
N SER A 59 24.26 13.16 -25.01
CA SER A 59 23.91 13.79 -23.72
C SER A 59 23.05 15.06 -23.88
N LEU A 60 21.96 15.13 -23.09
CA LEU A 60 20.96 16.20 -23.15
C LEU A 60 20.37 16.44 -24.55
N ALA A 61 20.38 15.42 -25.42
CA ALA A 61 19.69 15.50 -26.70
C ALA A 61 18.17 15.61 -26.50
N GLY A 62 17.55 16.51 -27.26
CA GLY A 62 16.09 16.62 -27.34
C GLY A 62 15.46 15.44 -28.09
N THR A 63 14.18 15.57 -28.43
CA THR A 63 13.46 14.55 -29.20
C THR A 63 14.10 14.38 -30.59
N THR A 64 14.65 13.20 -30.85
CA THR A 64 15.28 12.83 -32.13
C THR A 64 14.67 11.54 -32.66
N GLY A 65 14.94 11.21 -33.93
CA GLY A 65 14.45 9.95 -34.53
C GLY A 65 14.95 8.72 -33.77
N ASP A 66 16.17 8.80 -33.23
CA ASP A 66 16.79 7.73 -32.45
C ASP A 66 16.33 7.73 -30.99
N HIS A 67 16.08 8.91 -30.40
CA HIS A 67 15.57 9.08 -29.03
C HIS A 67 14.24 9.83 -29.02
N LEU A 68 13.13 9.09 -29.05
CA LEU A 68 11.77 9.63 -29.18
C LEU A 68 11.38 10.64 -28.08
N LEU A 69 11.86 10.42 -26.85
CA LEU A 69 11.66 11.36 -25.73
C LEU A 69 12.93 12.13 -25.37
N GLY A 70 14.00 12.00 -26.17
CA GLY A 70 15.33 12.51 -25.85
C GLY A 70 16.06 11.72 -24.78
N THR A 71 17.14 12.29 -24.28
CA THR A 71 18.07 11.65 -23.34
C THR A 71 18.32 12.51 -22.10
N ASP A 72 18.79 11.89 -21.01
CA ASP A 72 19.21 12.63 -19.81
C ASP A 72 20.65 13.19 -19.89
N SER A 73 21.14 13.75 -18.78
CA SER A 73 22.50 14.29 -18.67
C SER A 73 23.61 13.26 -18.86
N SER A 74 23.31 11.97 -18.68
CA SER A 74 24.22 10.87 -18.92
C SER A 74 24.04 10.27 -20.32
N GLY A 75 23.13 10.81 -21.14
CA GLY A 75 22.83 10.28 -22.46
C GLY A 75 22.00 9.00 -22.45
N GLN A 76 21.28 8.73 -21.36
CA GLN A 76 20.37 7.58 -21.28
C GLN A 76 19.03 7.91 -21.92
N ASP A 77 18.48 6.98 -22.72
CA ASP A 77 17.19 7.14 -23.40
C ASP A 77 16.00 7.25 -22.42
N LEU A 78 15.29 8.37 -22.46
CA LEU A 78 14.19 8.65 -21.52
C LEU A 78 12.98 7.72 -21.72
N LEU A 79 12.66 7.35 -22.96
CA LEU A 79 11.53 6.46 -23.24
C LEU A 79 11.74 5.08 -22.64
N SER A 80 12.93 4.51 -22.85
CA SER A 80 13.33 3.22 -22.29
C SER A 80 13.30 3.27 -20.76
N ARG A 81 13.81 4.35 -20.15
CA ARG A 81 13.79 4.53 -18.69
C ARG A 81 12.39 4.68 -18.12
N VAL A 82 11.47 5.36 -18.80
CA VAL A 82 10.07 5.47 -18.35
C VAL A 82 9.38 4.11 -18.40
N LEU A 83 9.56 3.33 -19.48
CA LEU A 83 8.96 2.00 -19.62
C LEU A 83 9.49 1.02 -18.56
N TYR A 84 10.80 0.97 -18.34
CA TYR A 84 11.38 0.12 -17.32
C TYR A 84 11.08 0.64 -15.89
N GLY A 85 11.11 1.95 -15.70
CA GLY A 85 10.77 2.60 -14.43
C GLY A 85 9.32 2.40 -14.00
N ALA A 86 8.39 2.18 -14.95
CA ALA A 86 7.02 1.81 -14.65
C ALA A 86 6.95 0.48 -13.88
N ARG A 87 7.84 -0.49 -14.16
CA ARG A 87 7.89 -1.78 -13.44
C ARG A 87 8.23 -1.57 -11.97
N THR A 88 9.32 -0.86 -11.68
CA THR A 88 9.74 -0.60 -10.31
C THR A 88 8.73 0.28 -9.57
N SER A 89 8.07 1.21 -10.26
CA SER A 89 7.02 2.06 -9.71
C SER A 89 5.73 1.31 -9.36
N LEU A 90 5.47 0.16 -10.01
CA LEU A 90 4.36 -0.72 -9.66
C LEU A 90 4.74 -1.71 -8.55
N VAL A 91 5.92 -2.33 -8.66
CA VAL A 91 6.35 -3.41 -7.76
C VAL A 91 6.74 -2.87 -6.38
N ALA A 92 7.50 -1.77 -6.29
CA ALA A 92 7.97 -1.27 -5.00
C ALA A 92 6.82 -0.88 -4.05
N PRO A 93 5.81 -0.08 -4.47
CA PRO A 93 4.66 0.22 -3.63
C PRO A 93 3.82 -1.00 -3.28
N ALA A 94 3.65 -1.95 -4.20
CA ALA A 94 2.93 -3.18 -3.90
C ALA A 94 3.61 -3.99 -2.79
N LEU A 95 4.93 -4.16 -2.87
CA LEU A 95 5.71 -4.87 -1.85
C LEU A 95 5.71 -4.13 -0.50
N LEU A 96 5.88 -2.80 -0.52
CA LEU A 96 5.88 -2.02 0.72
C LEU A 96 4.52 -2.10 1.42
N LEU A 97 3.41 -2.01 0.65
CA LEU A 97 2.06 -2.17 1.19
C LEU A 97 1.83 -3.59 1.70
N ALA A 98 2.33 -4.63 1.02
CA ALA A 98 2.21 -5.99 1.49
C ALA A 98 2.90 -6.19 2.85
N ILE A 99 4.11 -5.64 3.03
CA ILE A 99 4.84 -5.68 4.30
C ILE A 99 4.07 -4.91 5.38
N ALA A 100 3.67 -3.68 5.09
CA ALA A 100 2.91 -2.85 6.02
C ALA A 100 1.57 -3.48 6.40
N ALA A 101 0.92 -4.17 5.45
CA ALA A 101 -0.32 -4.90 5.67
C ALA A 101 -0.10 -6.11 6.56
N VAL A 102 0.86 -6.98 6.27
CA VAL A 102 1.13 -8.18 7.08
C VAL A 102 1.48 -7.79 8.51
N LEU A 103 2.45 -6.89 8.70
CA LEU A 103 2.88 -6.46 10.02
C LEU A 103 1.78 -5.66 10.74
N GLY A 104 1.16 -4.71 10.04
CA GLY A 104 0.14 -3.85 10.60
C GLY A 104 -1.11 -4.63 11.01
N ILE A 105 -1.59 -5.54 10.16
CA ILE A 105 -2.74 -6.39 10.46
C ILE A 105 -2.43 -7.29 11.65
N ALA A 106 -1.25 -7.94 11.67
CA ALA A 106 -0.85 -8.79 12.78
C ALA A 106 -0.80 -8.01 14.11
N LEU A 107 -0.15 -6.83 14.14
CA LEU A 107 -0.04 -6.01 15.34
C LEU A 107 -1.39 -5.43 15.77
N GLY A 108 -2.19 -4.93 14.82
CA GLY A 108 -3.50 -4.32 15.08
C GLY A 108 -4.52 -5.32 15.60
N THR A 109 -4.57 -6.51 15.00
CA THR A 109 -5.43 -7.61 15.49
C THR A 109 -4.97 -8.13 16.85
N LEU A 110 -3.66 -8.28 17.07
CA LEU A 110 -3.10 -8.68 18.35
C LEU A 110 -3.46 -7.70 19.48
N ALA A 111 -3.29 -6.40 19.23
CA ALA A 111 -3.66 -5.34 20.15
C ALA A 111 -5.16 -5.37 20.48
N ALA A 112 -6.01 -5.51 19.45
CA ALA A 112 -7.46 -5.58 19.63
C ALA A 112 -7.93 -6.86 20.36
N TRP A 113 -7.27 -7.99 20.12
CA TRP A 113 -7.65 -9.28 20.69
C TRP A 113 -7.22 -9.43 22.14
N ARG A 114 -5.97 -9.12 22.48
CA ARG A 114 -5.49 -9.24 23.87
C ARG A 114 -5.92 -8.06 24.74
N GLY A 115 -6.01 -6.85 24.17
CA GLY A 115 -6.20 -5.65 24.97
C GLY A 115 -5.08 -5.42 25.99
N GLY A 116 -5.29 -4.50 26.93
CA GLY A 116 -4.43 -4.31 28.10
C GLY A 116 -2.97 -3.96 27.75
N TRP A 117 -2.03 -4.77 28.22
CA TRP A 117 -0.59 -4.51 28.06
C TRP A 117 -0.12 -4.61 26.61
N ALA A 118 -0.61 -5.59 25.84
CA ALA A 118 -0.24 -5.78 24.44
C ALA A 118 -0.68 -4.58 23.60
N ASP A 119 -1.90 -4.10 23.89
CA ASP A 119 -2.45 -2.90 23.29
C ASP A 119 -1.64 -1.64 23.62
N THR A 120 -1.19 -1.54 24.88
CA THR A 120 -0.32 -0.45 25.33
C THR A 120 1.02 -0.47 24.60
N VAL A 121 1.69 -1.64 24.52
CA VAL A 121 2.98 -1.78 23.83
C VAL A 121 2.86 -1.42 22.35
N VAL A 122 1.85 -1.95 21.65
CA VAL A 122 1.62 -1.64 20.24
C VAL A 122 1.36 -0.15 20.05
N SER A 123 0.49 0.44 20.87
CA SER A 123 0.19 1.88 20.78
C SER A 123 1.44 2.74 21.01
N ARG A 124 2.27 2.41 22.01
CA ARG A 124 3.53 3.12 22.28
C ARG A 124 4.52 3.00 21.13
N LEU A 125 4.68 1.80 20.57
CA LEU A 125 5.55 1.59 19.40
C LEU A 125 5.07 2.43 18.22
N THR A 126 3.76 2.45 17.95
CA THR A 126 3.20 3.27 16.88
C THR A 126 3.35 4.76 17.12
N ASP A 127 3.20 5.23 18.36
CA ASP A 127 3.39 6.64 18.72
C ASP A 127 4.85 7.08 18.49
N VAL A 128 5.83 6.23 18.87
CA VAL A 128 7.25 6.49 18.61
C VAL A 128 7.50 6.58 17.11
N MET A 129 6.95 5.65 16.31
CA MET A 129 7.12 5.69 14.86
C MET A 129 6.45 6.91 14.21
N TYR A 130 5.32 7.40 14.74
CA TYR A 130 4.68 8.63 14.26
C TYR A 130 5.39 9.92 14.70
N ALA A 131 6.12 9.88 15.81
CA ALA A 131 6.90 11.03 16.27
C ALA A 131 8.04 11.38 15.30
N PHE A 132 8.55 10.38 14.56
CA PHE A 132 9.47 10.59 13.46
C PHE A 132 8.69 10.69 12.14
N PRO A 133 8.89 11.74 11.33
CA PRO A 133 8.38 11.78 9.96
C PRO A 133 8.81 10.51 9.20
N GLY A 134 7.85 9.79 8.59
CA GLY A 134 8.13 8.50 7.92
C GLY A 134 9.20 8.59 6.82
N LEU A 135 9.31 9.75 6.17
CA LEU A 135 10.36 10.04 5.20
C LEU A 135 11.74 10.08 5.88
N LEU A 136 11.87 10.70 7.06
CA LEU A 136 13.13 10.74 7.80
C LEU A 136 13.56 9.35 8.26
N PHE A 137 12.61 8.53 8.75
CA PHE A 137 12.89 7.12 9.08
C PHE A 137 13.43 6.37 7.87
N THR A 138 12.81 6.57 6.71
CA THR A 138 13.22 5.93 5.45
C THR A 138 14.63 6.35 5.04
N VAL A 139 14.91 7.66 5.03
CA VAL A 139 16.23 8.19 4.68
C VAL A 139 17.31 7.70 5.64
N LEU A 140 17.02 7.61 6.95
CA LEU A 140 17.95 7.08 7.94
C LEU A 140 18.30 5.62 7.66
N ILE A 141 17.30 4.77 7.39
CA ILE A 141 17.53 3.36 7.04
C ILE A 141 18.35 3.25 5.76
N ILE A 142 18.04 4.05 4.73
CA ILE A 142 18.81 4.06 3.48
C ILE A 142 20.26 4.51 3.73
N ALA A 143 20.49 5.50 4.58
CA ALA A 143 21.82 5.98 4.91
C ALA A 143 22.67 4.93 5.64
N VAL A 144 22.06 4.11 6.49
CA VAL A 144 22.75 3.07 7.26
C VAL A 144 22.96 1.78 6.47
N PHE A 145 21.93 1.33 5.75
CA PHE A 145 21.92 0.03 5.06
C PHE A 145 22.27 0.12 3.56
N GLY A 146 22.43 1.34 3.04
CA GLY A 146 22.73 1.60 1.64
C GLY A 146 21.49 1.81 0.76
N ALA A 147 21.72 2.49 -0.36
CA ALA A 147 20.70 2.75 -1.37
C ALA A 147 20.36 1.48 -2.14
N GLY A 148 19.07 1.22 -2.31
CA GLY A 148 18.57 0.08 -3.06
C GLY A 148 17.05 0.00 -3.02
N MET A 149 16.48 -0.72 -3.98
CA MET A 149 15.02 -0.93 -4.02
C MET A 149 14.55 -1.71 -2.78
N THR A 150 15.30 -2.75 -2.37
CA THR A 150 14.95 -3.59 -1.22
C THR A 150 14.99 -2.83 0.10
N THR A 151 16.06 -2.07 0.35
CA THR A 151 16.20 -1.26 1.58
C THR A 151 15.13 -0.18 1.65
N SER A 152 14.85 0.50 0.54
CA SER A 152 13.78 1.51 0.46
C SER A 152 12.39 0.92 0.72
N VAL A 153 12.09 -0.23 0.11
CA VAL A 153 10.80 -0.93 0.29
C VAL A 153 10.61 -1.39 1.73
N LEU A 154 11.63 -1.98 2.36
CA LEU A 154 11.57 -2.41 3.75
C LEU A 154 11.40 -1.21 4.70
N ALA A 155 12.16 -0.13 4.48
CA ALA A 155 12.11 1.06 5.30
C ALA A 155 10.73 1.74 5.24
N LEU A 156 10.20 1.94 4.03
CA LEU A 156 8.87 2.51 3.83
C LEU A 156 7.77 1.59 4.35
N GLY A 157 7.86 0.27 4.11
CA GLY A 157 6.90 -0.69 4.63
C GLY A 157 6.82 -0.67 6.15
N LEU A 158 7.97 -0.58 6.82
CA LEU A 158 8.02 -0.45 8.28
C LEU A 158 7.48 0.91 8.75
N ALA A 159 7.80 2.00 8.06
CA ALA A 159 7.26 3.33 8.35
C ALA A 159 5.72 3.41 8.20
N TYR A 160 5.13 2.65 7.28
CA TYR A 160 3.68 2.60 7.06
C TYR A 160 2.95 1.61 7.99
N THR A 161 3.65 0.67 8.61
CA THR A 161 3.09 -0.34 9.52
C THR A 161 2.21 0.26 10.63
N PRO A 162 2.58 1.35 11.33
CA PRO A 162 1.74 1.99 12.35
C PRO A 162 0.38 2.46 11.83
N THR A 163 0.33 2.96 10.60
CA THR A 163 -0.92 3.45 9.98
C THR A 163 -1.88 2.28 9.77
N VAL A 164 -1.38 1.18 9.19
CA VAL A 164 -2.19 -0.01 8.95
C VAL A 164 -2.58 -0.70 10.26
N ALA A 165 -1.69 -0.73 11.26
CA ALA A 165 -1.98 -1.28 12.58
C ALA A 165 -3.11 -0.52 13.27
N LYS A 166 -3.07 0.81 13.25
CA LYS A 166 -4.10 1.67 13.87
C LYS A 166 -5.46 1.48 13.19
N TYR A 167 -5.49 1.44 11.85
CA TYR A 167 -6.71 1.17 11.10
C TYR A 167 -7.26 -0.23 11.38
N THR A 168 -6.41 -1.26 11.33
CA THR A 168 -6.85 -2.64 11.59
C THR A 168 -7.37 -2.79 13.02
N ARG A 169 -6.69 -2.19 14.01
CA ARG A 169 -7.11 -2.22 15.41
C ARG A 169 -8.51 -1.61 15.59
N SER A 170 -8.80 -0.47 14.96
CA SER A 170 -10.11 0.17 15.10
C SER A 170 -11.24 -0.70 14.55
N VAL A 171 -11.02 -1.35 13.40
CA VAL A 171 -11.97 -2.30 12.80
C VAL A 171 -12.11 -3.56 13.67
N ALA A 172 -10.99 -4.14 14.10
CA ALA A 172 -10.96 -5.39 14.87
C ALA A 172 -11.64 -5.27 16.25
N ILE A 173 -11.55 -4.10 16.91
CA ILE A 173 -12.27 -3.85 18.18
C ILE A 173 -13.79 -3.94 17.97
N GLY A 174 -14.30 -3.39 16.86
CA GLY A 174 -15.73 -3.48 16.52
C GLY A 174 -16.14 -4.91 16.17
N GLU A 175 -15.32 -5.58 15.37
CA GLU A 175 -15.58 -6.94 14.91
C GLU A 175 -15.62 -7.96 16.05
N ARG A 176 -14.73 -7.80 17.04
CA ARG A 176 -14.64 -8.65 18.24
C ARG A 176 -15.90 -8.66 19.11
N ARG A 177 -16.75 -7.63 19.00
CA ARG A 177 -17.98 -7.49 19.80
C ARG A 177 -19.22 -8.11 19.13
N LYS A 178 -19.06 -8.77 17.98
CA LYS A 178 -20.19 -9.35 17.24
C LYS A 178 -20.61 -10.71 17.80
N PRO A 179 -21.92 -11.05 17.76
CA PRO A 179 -22.45 -12.28 18.37
C PRO A 179 -21.81 -13.58 17.87
N TYR A 180 -21.31 -13.62 16.63
CA TYR A 180 -20.66 -14.82 16.11
C TYR A 180 -19.33 -15.12 16.81
N ILE A 181 -18.61 -14.09 17.28
CA ILE A 181 -17.38 -14.28 18.09
C ILE A 181 -17.73 -14.91 19.43
N ASP A 182 -18.83 -14.48 20.05
CA ASP A 182 -19.30 -15.07 21.31
C ASP A 182 -19.76 -16.51 21.11
N ALA A 183 -20.44 -16.82 19.99
CA ALA A 183 -20.80 -18.19 19.64
C ALA A 183 -19.56 -19.10 19.52
N TYR A 184 -18.50 -18.65 18.84
CA TYR A 184 -17.24 -19.40 18.78
C TYR A 184 -16.59 -19.58 20.16
N ARG A 185 -16.62 -18.56 21.03
CA ARG A 185 -16.06 -18.68 22.40
C ARG A 185 -16.77 -19.73 23.25
N VAL A 186 -18.07 -19.91 23.06
CA VAL A 186 -18.85 -20.94 23.76
C VAL A 186 -18.59 -22.33 23.18
N GLN A 187 -18.23 -22.41 21.89
CA GLN A 187 -17.97 -23.67 21.20
C GLN A 187 -16.60 -24.29 21.55
N GLY A 188 -15.65 -23.50 22.07
CA GLY A 188 -14.29 -23.92 22.44
C GLY A 188 -13.26 -23.62 21.37
#